data_AF-X1K813-F1
#
_entry.id   AF-X1K813-F1
#
_cell.length_a   1.000
_cell.length_b   1.000
_cell.length_c   1.000
_cell.angle_alpha   90.00
_cell.angle_beta   90.00
_cell.angle_gamma   90.00
#
_symmetry.space_group_name_H-M   'P 1'
#
loop_
_entity.id
_entity.type
_entity.pdbx_description
1 polymer ?
#
loop_
_entity_poly.entity_id
_entity_poly.type
_entity_poly.pdbx_seq_one_letter_code
_entity_poly.pdbx_strand_id
1 'polypeptide(L)'
;DKIVELAVKRVLEPIYETVFEDSSYGYRPGRNQHACLDALGRTIQQKRVSYIVEADIKSFFDEVNHEWMIKFLRHRIGDPRIIRLICRMLKGGILEDGLVKATEAGTPQGSLCKALHNDPYAK
;
A
#
# COMPACT_ATOMS: atom_id res chain seq x y z
N ASP A 1 -17.32 6.44 3.40
CA ASP A 1 -16.02 6.34 2.72
C ASP A 1 -15.46 4.93 2.57
N LYS A 2 -15.30 4.15 3.64
CA LYS A 2 -14.70 2.79 3.58
C LYS A 2 -15.31 1.83 2.53
N ILE A 3 -16.62 1.88 2.29
CA ILE A 3 -17.29 1.08 1.24
C ILE A 3 -16.81 1.49 -0.15
N VAL A 4 -16.67 2.79 -0.40
CA VAL A 4 -16.22 3.34 -1.69
C VAL A 4 -14.74 3.02 -1.89
N GLU A 5 -13.92 3.15 -0.84
CA GLU A 5 -12.51 2.72 -0.87
C GLU A 5 -12.38 1.23 -1.20
N LEU A 6 -13.22 0.38 -0.58
CA LEU A 6 -13.22 -1.06 -0.86
C LEU A 6 -13.63 -1.37 -2.30
N ALA A 7 -14.62 -0.66 -2.83
CA ALA A 7 -15.04 -0.81 -4.22
C ALA A 7 -13.92 -0.42 -5.19
N VAL A 8 -13.25 0.72 -4.95
CA VAL A 8 -12.09 1.14 -5.74
C VAL A 8 -10.96 0.12 -5.63
N LYS A 9 -10.64 -0.36 -4.43
CA LYS A 9 -9.63 -1.40 -4.21
C LYS A 9 -9.92 -2.65 -5.05
N ARG A 10 -11.15 -3.18 -4.99
CA ARG A 10 -11.54 -4.38 -5.75
C ARG A 10 -11.39 -4.23 -7.27
N VAL A 11 -11.57 -3.01 -7.79
CA VAL A 11 -11.38 -2.72 -9.22
C VAL A 11 -9.89 -2.62 -9.58
N LEU A 12 -9.08 -1.99 -8.71
CA LEU A 12 -7.67 -1.76 -8.98
C LEU A 12 -6.78 -2.97 -8.71
N GLU A 13 -7.11 -3.79 -7.70
CA GLU A 13 -6.34 -4.96 -7.28
C GLU A 13 -5.99 -5.91 -8.45
N PRO A 14 -6.93 -6.38 -9.29
CA PRO A 14 -6.57 -7.25 -10.42
C PRO A 14 -5.70 -6.57 -11.48
N ILE A 15 -5.77 -5.24 -11.62
CA ILE A 15 -4.93 -4.48 -12.56
C ILE A 15 -3.49 -4.46 -12.04
N TYR A 16 -3.30 -4.17 -10.76
CA TYR A 16 -1.97 -4.05 -10.16
C TYR A 16 -1.33 -5.40 -9.81
N GLU A 17 -2.12 -6.44 -9.54
CA GLU A 17 -1.58 -7.79 -9.31
C GLU A 17 -0.77 -8.33 -10.49
N THR A 18 -1.12 -7.95 -11.73
CA THR A 18 -0.39 -8.37 -12.94
C THR A 18 1.02 -7.79 -13.05
N VAL A 19 1.34 -6.77 -12.26
CA VAL A 19 2.60 -6.00 -12.39
C VAL A 19 3.42 -5.98 -11.11
N PHE A 20 2.88 -6.50 -10.01
CA PHE A 20 3.64 -6.65 -8.79
C PHE A 20 4.66 -7.77 -8.94
N GLU A 21 5.90 -7.48 -8.52
CA GLU A 21 6.97 -8.47 -8.45
C GLU A 21 6.60 -9.64 -7.54
N ASP A 22 7.10 -10.83 -7.86
CA ASP A 22 6.85 -12.04 -7.06
C ASP A 22 7.45 -11.95 -5.65
N SER A 23 8.47 -11.12 -5.48
CA SER A 23 9.11 -10.81 -4.19
C SER A 23 8.33 -9.78 -3.35
N SER A 24 7.24 -9.22 -3.86
CA SER A 24 6.34 -8.34 -3.10
C SER A 24 5.29 -9.16 -2.37
N TYR A 25 5.32 -9.16 -1.03
CA TYR A 25 4.39 -9.95 -0.21
C TYR A 25 3.38 -9.10 0.57
N GLY A 26 3.67 -7.82 0.80
CA GLY A 26 2.84 -6.96 1.64
C GLY A 26 1.52 -6.58 0.97
N TYR A 27 0.43 -6.57 1.73
CA TYR A 27 -0.88 -6.02 1.34
C TYR A 27 -1.53 -6.64 0.08
N ARG A 28 -1.10 -7.85 -0.33
CA ARG A 28 -1.58 -8.54 -1.53
C ARG A 28 -2.46 -9.75 -1.21
N PRO A 29 -3.51 -10.03 -2.02
CA PRO A 29 -4.30 -11.24 -1.88
C PRO A 29 -3.44 -12.49 -2.08
N GLY A 30 -3.57 -13.49 -1.21
CA GLY A 30 -2.85 -14.77 -1.33
C GLY A 30 -1.34 -14.72 -1.03
N ARG A 31 -0.79 -13.57 -0.63
CA ARG A 31 0.59 -13.43 -0.15
C ARG A 31 0.57 -13.08 1.34
N ASN A 32 1.55 -13.56 2.10
CA ASN A 32 1.66 -13.30 3.53
C ASN A 32 3.13 -13.25 3.99
N GLN A 33 3.34 -12.80 5.22
CA GLN A 33 4.67 -12.66 5.82
C GLN A 33 5.43 -13.99 5.93
N HIS A 34 4.74 -15.12 6.16
CA HIS A 34 5.39 -16.42 6.27
C HIS A 34 5.97 -16.86 4.92
N ALA A 35 5.25 -16.64 3.82
CA ALA A 35 5.75 -16.90 2.47
C ALA A 35 6.98 -16.04 2.12
N CYS A 36 7.04 -14.80 2.63
CA CYS A 36 8.21 -13.93 2.49
C CYS A 36 9.42 -14.52 3.25
N LEU A 37 9.24 -14.88 4.52
CA LEU A 37 10.29 -15.46 5.35
C LEU A 37 10.82 -16.79 4.78
N ASP A 38 9.92 -17.64 4.28
CA ASP A 38 10.29 -18.90 3.64
C ASP A 38 11.13 -18.67 2.38
N ALA A 39 10.74 -17.72 1.53
CA ALA A 39 11.48 -17.39 0.31
C ALA A 39 12.85 -16.79 0.62
N LEU A 40 12.94 -15.91 1.61
CA LEU A 40 14.19 -15.33 2.11
C LEU A 40 15.11 -16.43 2.67
N GLY A 41 14.57 -17.30 3.53
CA GLY A 41 15.29 -18.42 4.14
C GLY A 41 15.88 -19.37 3.09
N ARG A 42 15.07 -19.79 2.10
CA ARG A 42 15.56 -20.61 0.98
C ARG A 42 16.65 -19.91 0.18
N THR A 43 16.50 -18.62 -0.10
CA THR A 43 17.49 -17.84 -0.86
C THR A 43 18.83 -17.82 -0.14
N ILE A 44 18.84 -17.55 1.17
CA ILE A 44 20.06 -17.50 1.98
C ILE A 44 20.70 -18.90 2.10
N GLN A 45 19.89 -19.95 2.25
CA GLN A 45 20.40 -21.32 2.41
C GLN A 45 20.93 -21.93 1.11
N GLN A 46 20.32 -21.61 -0.04
CA GLN A 46 20.60 -22.27 -1.33
C GLN A 46 21.57 -21.47 -2.21
N LYS A 47 21.74 -20.17 -1.96
CA LYS A 47 22.63 -19.30 -2.74
C LYS A 47 23.76 -18.77 -1.88
N ARG A 48 24.89 -18.41 -2.51
CA ARG A 48 25.98 -17.71 -1.83
C ARG A 48 25.60 -16.25 -1.59
N VAL A 49 24.92 -15.99 -0.47
CA VAL A 49 24.59 -14.65 0.01
C VAL A 49 25.56 -14.27 1.13
N SER A 50 26.36 -13.23 0.94
CA SER A 50 27.34 -12.78 1.94
C SER A 50 26.85 -11.61 2.80
N TYR A 51 25.87 -10.85 2.30
CA TYR A 51 25.35 -9.65 2.97
C TYR A 51 23.84 -9.55 2.76
N ILE A 52 23.15 -9.03 3.78
CA ILE A 52 21.74 -8.67 3.75
C ILE A 52 21.66 -7.18 4.03
N VAL A 53 20.92 -6.45 3.20
CA VAL A 53 20.68 -5.02 3.37
C VAL A 53 19.24 -4.84 3.81
N GLU A 54 19.06 -4.31 5.03
CA GLU A 54 17.76 -3.90 5.55
C GLU A 54 17.55 -2.42 5.24
N ALA A 55 16.41 -2.09 4.66
CA ALA A 55 16.03 -0.72 4.36
C ALA A 55 14.56 -0.53 4.72
N ASP A 56 14.27 0.56 5.44
CA ASP A 56 12.92 0.98 5.80
C ASP A 56 12.73 2.46 5.44
N ILE A 57 11.51 2.81 5.02
CA ILE A 57 11.16 4.19 4.67
C ILE A 57 10.42 4.81 5.85
N LYS A 58 11.11 5.71 6.56
CA LYS A 58 10.53 6.48 7.65
C LYS A 58 9.28 7.23 7.18
N SER A 59 8.21 7.18 7.98
CA SER A 59 6.98 7.95 7.75
C SER A 59 6.38 7.76 6.36
N PHE A 60 6.54 6.56 5.77
CA PHE A 60 6.12 6.26 4.39
C PHE A 60 4.71 6.76 4.09
N PHE A 61 3.74 6.43 4.93
CA PHE A 61 2.34 6.82 4.72
C PHE A 61 2.05 8.28 5.04
N ASP A 62 2.86 8.97 5.85
CA ASP A 62 2.60 10.35 6.24
C ASP A 62 3.21 11.35 5.24
N GLU A 63 4.26 10.93 4.51
CA GLU A 63 5.03 11.79 3.61
C GLU A 63 4.86 11.46 2.11
N VAL A 64 3.89 10.60 1.74
CA VAL A 64 3.65 10.27 0.32
C VAL A 64 3.32 11.54 -0.48
N ASN A 65 4.12 11.84 -1.50
CA ASN A 65 3.84 12.94 -2.41
C ASN A 65 2.66 12.61 -3.34
N HIS A 66 1.55 13.35 -3.21
CA HIS A 66 0.33 13.11 -3.98
C HIS A 66 0.53 13.31 -5.48
N GLU A 67 1.31 14.29 -5.90
CA GLU A 67 1.53 14.58 -7.31
C GLU A 67 2.21 13.39 -8.01
N TRP A 68 3.26 12.85 -7.39
CA TRP A 68 3.94 11.65 -7.89
C TRP A 68 3.03 10.43 -7.89
N MET A 69 2.30 10.19 -6.81
CA MET A 69 1.35 9.08 -6.74
C MET A 69 0.30 9.15 -7.86
N ILE A 70 -0.29 10.34 -8.11
CA ILE A 70 -1.26 10.51 -9.20
C ILE A 70 -0.61 10.32 -10.57
N LYS A 71 0.63 10.81 -10.78
CA LYS A 71 1.40 10.54 -12.01
C LYS A 71 1.55 9.04 -12.24
N PHE A 72 1.92 8.26 -11.21
CA PHE A 72 2.06 6.80 -11.33
C PHE A 72 0.74 6.09 -11.60
N LEU A 73 -0.35 6.48 -10.93
CA LEU A 73 -1.66 5.91 -11.15
C LEU A 73 -2.16 6.13 -12.60
N ARG A 74 -1.89 7.31 -13.17
CA ARG A 74 -2.26 7.65 -14.56
C ARG A 74 -1.58 6.80 -15.63
N HIS A 75 -0.46 6.14 -15.33
CA HIS A 75 0.17 5.22 -16.29
C HIS A 75 -0.68 3.97 -16.57
N ARG A 76 -1.56 3.59 -15.65
CA ARG A 76 -2.39 2.38 -15.77
C ARG A 76 -3.90 2.65 -15.73
N ILE A 77 -4.31 3.75 -15.12
CA ILE A 77 -5.71 4.15 -15.00
C ILE A 77 -5.99 5.28 -15.99
N GLY A 78 -6.67 4.94 -17.09
CA GLY A 78 -7.11 5.91 -18.09
C GLY A 78 -8.36 6.70 -17.69
N ASP A 79 -9.17 6.19 -16.75
CA ASP A 79 -10.43 6.85 -16.36
C ASP A 79 -10.18 8.04 -15.41
N PRO A 80 -10.43 9.29 -15.84
CA PRO A 80 -10.24 10.47 -15.00
C PRO A 80 -11.18 10.52 -13.79
N ARG A 81 -12.30 9.78 -13.80
CA ARG A 81 -13.27 9.73 -12.69
C ARG A 81 -12.71 8.93 -11.52
N ILE A 82 -12.06 7.79 -11.80
CA ILE A 82 -11.37 6.97 -10.80
C ILE A 82 -10.20 7.75 -10.21
N ILE A 83 -9.38 8.40 -11.03
CA ILE A 83 -8.29 9.26 -10.55
C ILE A 83 -8.83 10.37 -9.63
N ARG A 84 -9.91 11.04 -10.02
CA ARG A 84 -10.55 12.08 -9.19
C ARG A 84 -11.05 11.53 -7.86
N LEU A 85 -11.61 10.32 -7.87
CA LEU A 85 -12.09 9.64 -6.66
C LEU A 85 -10.94 9.32 -5.71
N ILE A 86 -9.83 8.80 -6.23
CA ILE A 86 -8.61 8.54 -5.45
C ILE A 86 -8.05 9.85 -4.88
N CYS A 87 -7.95 10.93 -5.68
CA CYS A 87 -7.54 12.24 -5.18
C CYS A 87 -8.41 12.73 -4.02
N ARG A 88 -9.73 12.48 -4.06
CA ARG A 88 -10.64 12.84 -2.97
C ARG A 88 -10.40 11.99 -1.72
N MET A 89 -10.15 10.69 -1.87
CA MET A 89 -9.81 9.79 -0.76
C MET A 89 -8.50 10.22 -0.09
N LEU A 90 -7.49 10.57 -0.87
CA LEU A 90 -6.19 11.02 -0.38
C LEU A 90 -6.27 12.33 0.41
N LYS A 91 -7.04 13.30 -0.10
CA LYS A 91 -7.27 14.58 0.59
C LYS A 91 -8.23 14.48 1.77
N GLY A 92 -9.07 13.45 1.80
CA GLY A 92 -10.21 13.35 2.69
C GLY A 92 -9.95 12.69 4.04
N GLY A 93 -8.79 12.07 4.25
CA GLY A 93 -8.59 11.24 5.45
C GLY A 93 -7.48 11.68 6.40
N ILE A 94 -7.28 12.98 6.55
CA ILE A 94 -6.86 13.50 7.87
C ILE A 94 -8.09 14.15 8.49
N LEU A 95 -8.92 13.31 9.11
CA LEU A 95 -9.94 13.75 10.06
C LEU A 95 -9.58 13.15 11.42
N GLU A 96 -8.49 13.63 12.02
CA GLU A 96 -8.30 13.55 13.46
C GLU A 96 -8.78 14.87 14.07
N ASP A 97 -9.64 14.80 15.09
CA ASP A 97 -10.10 15.92 15.93
C ASP A 97 -10.97 17.02 15.29
N GLY A 98 -11.82 16.67 14.32
CA GLY A 98 -12.94 17.55 13.92
C GLY A 98 -12.55 18.84 13.19
N LEU A 99 -11.28 18.99 12.79
CA LEU A 99 -10.78 20.09 11.96
C LEU A 99 -10.32 19.55 10.61
N VAL A 100 -10.98 19.99 9.54
CA VAL A 100 -10.62 19.67 8.16
C VAL A 100 -9.31 20.38 7.82
N LYS A 101 -8.16 19.72 8.03
CA LYS A 101 -6.89 20.15 7.43
C LYS A 101 -6.73 19.44 6.10
N ALA A 102 -6.86 20.20 5.01
CA ALA A 102 -6.47 19.72 3.68
C ALA A 102 -4.98 19.34 3.72
N THR A 103 -4.64 18.09 3.43
CA THR A 103 -3.25 17.64 3.43
C THR A 103 -2.63 17.77 2.04
N GLU A 104 -1.41 18.30 2.00
CA GLU A 104 -0.60 18.43 0.78
C GLU A 104 0.27 17.17 0.51
N ALA A 105 0.40 16.27 1.50
CA ALA A 105 1.14 15.01 1.43
C ALA A 105 0.52 13.94 2.36
N GLY A 106 0.90 12.67 2.18
CA GLY A 106 0.50 11.54 3.04
C GLY A 106 -0.78 10.82 2.61
N THR A 107 -1.08 9.70 3.23
CA THR A 107 -2.33 8.95 3.04
C THR A 107 -3.03 8.79 4.38
N PRO A 108 -4.36 8.80 4.41
CA PRO A 108 -5.13 8.64 5.65
C PRO A 108 -4.70 7.42 6.48
N GLN A 109 -4.25 7.64 7.71
CA GLN A 109 -4.03 6.56 8.67
C GLN A 109 -5.38 5.96 9.05
N GLY A 110 -5.72 4.82 8.43
CA GLY A 110 -7.02 4.16 8.59
C GLY A 110 -7.76 3.88 7.26
N SER A 111 -7.23 4.33 6.13
CA SER A 111 -7.66 3.84 4.81
C SER A 111 -7.30 2.36 4.63
N LEU A 112 -8.01 1.65 3.76
CA LEU A 112 -7.80 0.23 3.44
C LEU A 112 -6.39 -0.12 2.89
N CYS A 113 -5.50 0.88 2.79
CA CYS A 113 -4.06 0.71 2.58
C CYS A 113 -3.36 0.08 3.79
N LYS A 114 -3.96 0.08 4.99
CA LYS A 114 -3.46 -0.71 6.13
C LYS A 114 -4.02 -2.13 6.05
N ALA A 115 -3.17 -3.09 5.68
CA ALA A 115 -3.31 -4.50 5.97
C ALA A 115 -3.86 -4.65 7.38
N LEU A 116 -4.92 -5.44 7.48
CA LEU A 116 -5.43 -5.92 8.75
C LEU A 116 -4.29 -6.66 9.44
N HIS A 117 -3.62 -5.97 10.34
CA HIS A 117 -2.69 -6.55 11.29
C HIS A 117 -3.54 -7.30 12.32
N ASN A 118 -3.95 -8.53 11.97
CA ASN A 118 -4.28 -9.51 13.00
C ASN A 118 -2.96 -10.16 13.38
N ASP A 119 -2.41 -9.67 14.49
CA ASP A 119 -1.29 -10.29 15.18
C ASP A 119 -1.73 -11.68 15.67
N PRO A 120 -1.06 -12.80 15.32
CA PRO A 120 -1.35 -14.09 15.92
C PRO A 120 -0.87 -14.21 17.38
N TYR A 121 -0.29 -13.16 17.96
CA TYR A 121 0.24 -13.18 19.32
C TYR A 121 -0.20 -11.99 20.19
N ALA A 122 -1.50 -11.76 20.32
CA ALA A 122 -2.04 -11.04 21.47
C ALA A 122 -2.33 -12.05 22.60
N LYS A 123 -1.44 -12.07 23.60
CA LYS A 123 -1.82 -12.42 24.98
C LYS A 123 -2.13 -11.14 25.73
#